data_AF-A0A356AQQ5-F1
#
_entry.id   AF-A0A356AQQ5-F1
#
_cell.length_a   1.000
_cell.length_b   1.000
_cell.length_c   1.000
_cell.angle_alpha   90.00
_cell.angle_beta   90.00
_cell.angle_gamma   90.00
#
_symmetry.space_group_name_H-M   'P 1'
#
loop_
_entity.id
_entity.type
_entity.pdbx_description
1 polymer ?
#
loop_
_entity_poly.entity_id
_entity_poly.type
_entity_poly.pdbx_seq_one_letter_code
_entity_poly.pdbx_strand_id
1 'polypeptide(L)' 'DSMVNHYTAAKRKRTQDAYSPGGKTGCRPDRAVIVYCNKIREAFKHASILIGGIESSLRRFAHYDYW' A
#
# COMPACT_ATOMS: atom_id res chain seq x y z
N ASP A 1 5.24 2.50 1.71
CA ASP A 1 4.48 2.79 0.49
C ASP A 1 4.58 1.58 -0.42
N SER A 2 3.48 0.86 -0.56
CA SER A 2 3.38 -0.37 -1.34
C SER A 2 3.73 -0.13 -2.81
N MET A 3 3.39 1.04 -3.36
CA MET A 3 3.72 1.38 -4.75
C MET A 3 5.24 1.52 -4.91
N VAL A 4 5.92 2.23 -4.01
CA VAL A 4 7.39 2.39 -4.04
C VAL A 4 8.11 1.05 -3.82
N ASN A 5 7.52 0.13 -3.07
CA ASN A 5 8.09 -1.21 -2.89
C ASN A 5 7.91 -2.10 -4.11
N HIS A 6 6.77 -2.03 -4.79
CA HIS A 6 6.51 -2.83 -5.99
C HIS A 6 7.05 -2.21 -7.27
N TYR A 7 7.28 -0.90 -7.31
CA TYR A 7 7.66 -0.19 -8.54
C TYR A 7 8.82 0.78 -8.32
N THR A 8 9.64 0.95 -9.35
CA THR A 8 10.63 2.04 -9.41
C THR A 8 9.93 3.37 -9.70
N ALA A 9 10.64 4.48 -9.50
CA ALA A 9 10.11 5.82 -9.85
C ALA A 9 9.65 5.92 -11.32
N ALA A 10 10.23 5.11 -12.22
CA ALA A 10 9.84 4.99 -13.63
C ALA A 10 8.70 3.98 -13.89
N LYS A 11 7.90 3.64 -12.87
CA LYS A 11 6.79 2.67 -12.92
C LYS A 11 7.17 1.26 -13.38
N ARG A 12 8.46 0.87 -13.30
CA ARG A 12 8.88 -0.52 -13.59
C ARG A 12 8.68 -1.39 -12.36
N LYS A 13 8.08 -2.57 -12.54
CA LYS A 13 7.88 -3.53 -11.45
C LYS A 13 9.24 -4.02 -10.92
N ARG A 14 9.40 -3.99 -9.60
CA ARG A 14 10.57 -4.52 -8.90
C ARG A 14 10.42 -6.04 -8.76
N THR A 15 11.54 -6.74 -8.88
CA THR A 15 11.60 -8.21 -8.75
C THR A 15 11.66 -8.65 -7.29
N GLN A 16 12.06 -7.75 -6.39
CA GLN A 16 12.24 -8.02 -4.97
C GLN A 16 11.48 -6.99 -4.13
N ASP A 17 10.84 -7.45 -3.06
CA ASP A 17 10.21 -6.60 -2.04
C ASP A 17 10.96 -6.75 -0.72
N ALA A 18 11.64 -5.68 -0.29
CA ALA A 18 12.47 -5.66 0.90
C ALA A 18 11.71 -5.94 2.20
N TYR A 19 10.39 -5.72 2.23
CA TYR A 19 9.56 -5.87 3.43
C TYR A 19 8.74 -7.17 3.44
N SER A 20 8.93 -8.02 2.45
CA SER A 20 8.25 -9.31 2.36
C SER A 20 9.21 -10.47 2.70
N PRO A 21 8.72 -11.54 3.35
CA PRO A 21 9.56 -12.67 3.73
C PRO A 21 10.33 -13.24 2.54
N GLY A 22 11.66 -13.30 2.66
CA GLY A 22 12.55 -13.80 1.61
C GLY A 22 12.61 -12.94 0.35
N GLY A 23 12.25 -11.66 0.43
CA GLY A 23 12.31 -10.73 -0.71
C GLY A 23 11.22 -10.97 -1.77
N LYS A 24 10.24 -11.84 -1.49
CA LYS A 24 9.21 -12.24 -2.45
C LYS A 24 8.27 -11.08 -2.77
N THR A 25 7.99 -10.89 -4.05
CA THR A 25 7.02 -9.89 -4.50
C THR A 25 5.60 -10.46 -4.50
N GLY A 26 4.61 -9.57 -4.38
CA GLY A 26 3.18 -9.96 -4.42
C GLY A 26 2.58 -10.43 -3.09
N CYS A 27 3.34 -10.39 -2.00
CA CYS A 27 2.80 -10.67 -0.65
C CYS A 27 1.92 -9.54 -0.10
N ARG A 28 1.99 -8.35 -0.70
CA ARG A 28 1.18 -7.18 -0.35
C ARG A 28 0.44 -6.69 -1.59
N PRO A 29 -0.79 -6.19 -1.45
CA PRO A 29 -1.47 -5.51 -2.55
C PRO A 29 -0.92 -4.09 -2.76
N ASP A 30 -1.10 -3.59 -3.99
CA ASP A 30 -0.93 -2.17 -4.28
C ASP A 30 -1.96 -1.34 -3.50
N ARG A 31 -1.55 -0.15 -3.04
CA ARG A 31 -2.32 0.72 -2.15
C ARG A 31 -2.85 -0.05 -0.93
N ALA A 32 -1.95 -0.74 -0.25
CA ALA A 32 -2.26 -1.71 0.80
C ALA A 32 -3.21 -1.18 1.88
N VAL A 33 -2.99 0.06 2.34
CA VAL A 33 -3.88 0.72 3.31
C VAL A 33 -5.33 0.75 2.83
N ILE A 34 -5.60 1.06 1.55
CA ILE A 34 -6.97 1.14 1.02
C ILE A 34 -7.59 -0.26 0.95
N VAL A 35 -6.84 -1.22 0.40
CA VAL A 35 -7.32 -2.59 0.23
C VAL A 35 -7.67 -3.20 1.58
N TYR A 36 -6.82 -3.04 2.59
CA TYR A 36 -7.11 -3.55 3.92
C TYR A 36 -8.24 -2.81 4.62
N CYS A 37 -8.33 -1.48 4.50
CA CYS A 37 -9.49 -0.74 5.03
C CYS A 37 -10.80 -1.22 4.43
N ASN A 38 -10.84 -1.48 3.12
CA ASN A 38 -12.03 -2.00 2.45
C ASN A 38 -12.37 -3.41 2.94
N LYS A 39 -11.39 -4.30 3.08
CA LYS A 39 -11.59 -5.64 3.63
C LYS A 39 -12.10 -5.62 5.08
N ILE A 40 -11.59 -4.69 5.89
CA ILE A 40 -12.08 -4.49 7.26
C ILE A 40 -13.53 -3.99 7.25
N ARG A 41 -13.90 -3.08 6.34
CA ARG A 41 -15.30 -2.63 6.18
C ARG A 41 -16.24 -3.74 5.70
N GLU A 42 -15.77 -4.62 4.81
CA GLU A 42 -16.51 -5.80 4.35
C GLU A 42 -16.81 -6.75 5.51
N ALA A 43 -15.80 -7.05 6.35
CA ALA A 43 -15.94 -7.97 7.48
C ALA A 43 -16.63 -7.33 8.69
N PHE A 44 -16.39 -6.04 8.95
CA PHE A 44 -16.84 -5.32 10.14
C PHE A 44 -17.36 -3.93 9.76
N LYS A 45 -18.63 -3.86 9.34
CA LYS A 45 -19.27 -2.62 8.84
C LYS A 45 -19.15 -1.42 9.78
N HIS A 46 -19.27 -1.67 11.10
CA HIS A 46 -19.31 -0.63 12.12
C HIS A 46 -17.99 -0.42 12.87
N ALA A 47 -16.92 -1.14 12.51
CA ALA A 47 -15.63 -0.95 13.15
C ALA A 47 -15.08 0.45 12.83
N SER A 48 -14.53 1.10 13.85
CA SER A 48 -13.73 2.31 13.67
C SER A 48 -12.36 1.91 13.12
N ILE A 49 -11.91 2.58 12.06
CA ILE A 49 -10.63 2.29 11.41
C ILE A 49 -9.71 3.48 11.62
N LEU A 50 -8.66 3.27 12.43
CA LEU A 50 -7.57 4.23 12.59
C LEU A 50 -6.43 3.85 11.65
N ILE A 51 -6.01 4.77 10.80
CA ILE A 51 -4.89 4.55 9.87
C ILE A 51 -3.74 5.52 10.17
N GLY A 52 -2.51 5.07 9.89
CA GLY A 52 -1.29 5.84 10.14
C GLY A 52 -0.17 5.47 9.17
N GLY A 53 0.89 6.29 9.18
CA GLY A 53 2.09 6.09 8.39
C GLY A 53 2.14 6.83 7.05
N ILE A 54 3.19 6.57 6.28
CA ILE A 54 3.47 7.27 5.03
C ILE A 54 2.33 7.15 4.02
N GLU A 55 1.73 5.95 3.91
CA GLU A 55 0.65 5.71 2.96
C GLU A 55 -0.64 6.45 3.32
N SER A 56 -0.90 6.76 4.59
CA SER A 56 -2.11 7.49 5.02
C SER A 56 -1.88 9.00 5.20
N SER A 57 -0.64 9.45 5.06
CA SER A 57 -0.25 10.86 5.25
C SER A 57 -0.54 11.73 4.01
N LEU A 58 -0.30 13.05 4.14
CA LEU A 58 -0.34 14.02 3.03
C LEU A 58 0.58 13.66 1.84
N ARG A 59 1.55 12.75 2.04
CA ARG A 59 2.31 12.19 0.92
C ARG A 59 1.39 11.54 -0.12
N ARG A 60 0.25 11.00 0.32
CA ARG A 60 -0.80 10.53 -0.59
C ARG A 60 -1.31 11.71 -1.43
N PHE A 61 -1.70 12.83 -0.84
CA PHE A 61 -2.21 13.98 -1.60
C PHE A 61 -1.26 14.44 -2.72
N ALA A 62 0.05 14.50 -2.47
CA ALA A 62 1.04 14.97 -3.45
C ALA A 62 1.54 13.90 -4.44
N HIS A 63 1.50 12.61 -4.09
CA HIS A 63 2.04 11.53 -4.94
C HIS A 63 0.97 10.61 -5.54
N TYR A 64 -0.30 10.69 -5.12
CA TYR A 64 -1.36 9.89 -5.73
C TYR A 64 -1.54 10.21 -7.22
N ASP A 65 -1.31 11.47 -7.63
CA ASP A 65 -1.42 11.92 -9.03
C ASP A 65 -0.22 11.54 -9.91
N TYR A 66 0.95 11.25 -9.33
CA TYR A 66 2.11 10.86 -10.11
C TYR A 66 2.05 9.38 -10.56
N TRP A 67 1.27 8.56 -9.84
CA TRP A 67 1.06 7.13 -10.11
C TRP A 67 -0.19 6.87 -10.94
#